data_AF-A0A2P2LXU8-F1
#
_entry.id   AF-A0A2P2LXU8-F1
#
_cell.length_a   1.000
_cell.length_b   1.000
_cell.length_c   1.000
_cell.angle_alpha   90.00
_cell.angle_beta   90.00
_cell.angle_gamma   90.00
#
_symmetry.space_group_name_H-M   'P 1'
#
loop_
_entity.id
_entity.type
_entity.pdbx_description
1 polymer ?
#
loop_
_entity_poly.entity_id
_entity_poly.type
_entity_poly.pdbx_seq_one_letter_code
_entity_poly.pdbx_strand_id
1 'polypeptide(L)'
;MLCFSYWVQNIAANEKTSKVIRPEELDDSERIFEEDANLITRQEYVSQLHDLKDEIIRAWNAEDRVTALKLSLKVAKLLMDTSVLYFYPTLFVLATDVLDTLGDMVWQRVRQKAEFSEYGSLLHSLPEDFKASDICSEAKETCYNWFSKVGSIRELLPRM
;
A
#
# COMPACT_ATOMS: atom_id res chain seq x y z
N MET A 1 10.67 -7.51 -9.19
CA MET A 1 10.78 -6.87 -10.51
C MET A 1 10.19 -7.71 -11.66
N LEU A 2 10.03 -9.04 -11.53
CA LEU A 2 9.51 -9.91 -12.61
C LEU A 2 7.97 -10.07 -12.66
N CYS A 3 7.23 -9.72 -11.59
CA CYS A 3 5.75 -9.80 -11.61
C CYS A 3 5.09 -8.65 -12.37
N PHE A 4 5.74 -7.49 -12.48
CA PHE A 4 5.15 -6.29 -13.08
C PHE A 4 5.11 -6.37 -14.62
N SER A 5 6.15 -6.94 -15.24
CA SER A 5 6.22 -7.15 -16.69
C SER A 5 5.25 -8.22 -17.19
N TYR A 6 5.02 -9.28 -16.41
CA TYR A 6 4.10 -10.37 -16.78
C TYR A 6 2.62 -9.94 -16.75
N TRP A 7 2.26 -8.98 -15.90
CA TRP A 7 0.89 -8.46 -15.80
C TRP A 7 0.55 -7.46 -16.91
N VAL A 8 1.50 -6.57 -17.26
CA VAL A 8 1.34 -5.60 -18.36
C VAL A 8 1.14 -6.29 -19.73
N GLN A 9 1.80 -7.42 -19.97
CA GLN A 9 1.63 -8.19 -21.22
C GLN A 9 0.29 -8.94 -21.30
N ASN A 10 -0.34 -9.25 -20.16
CA ASN A 10 -1.61 -9.98 -20.12
C ASN A 10 -2.83 -9.07 -20.37
N ILE A 11 -2.68 -7.75 -20.16
CA ILE A 11 -3.71 -6.75 -20.49
C ILE A 11 -3.86 -6.59 -22.01
N ALA A 12 -2.75 -6.67 -22.77
CA ALA A 12 -2.78 -6.57 -24.23
C ALA A 12 -3.31 -7.85 -24.94
N ALA A 13 -3.35 -8.98 -24.24
CA ALA A 13 -3.75 -10.27 -24.82
C ALA A 13 -5.27 -10.53 -24.77
N ASN A 14 -6.02 -9.82 -23.91
CA ASN A 14 -7.44 -10.12 -23.66
C ASN A 14 -8.43 -9.34 -24.56
N GLU A 15 -7.96 -8.56 -25.54
CA GLU A 15 -8.80 -7.76 -26.45
C GLU A 15 -9.30 -8.48 -27.72
N LYS A 16 -9.15 -9.81 -27.81
CA LYS A 16 -9.60 -10.55 -29.00
C LYS A 16 -10.56 -11.67 -28.64
N THR A 17 -11.86 -11.36 -28.65
CA THR A 17 -13.04 -12.20 -29.02
C THR A 17 -14.26 -11.64 -28.26
N SER A 18 -15.20 -10.91 -28.87
CA SER A 18 -16.16 -11.41 -29.86
C SER A 18 -16.83 -10.25 -30.61
N LYS A 19 -17.03 -10.40 -31.92
CA LYS A 19 -17.95 -9.57 -32.72
C LYS A 19 -19.23 -10.37 -33.01
N VAL A 20 -20.39 -9.84 -32.62
CA VAL A 20 -21.71 -10.08 -33.24
C VAL A 20 -22.44 -8.73 -33.32
N ILE A 21 -23.18 -8.50 -34.42
CA ILE A 21 -23.49 -7.20 -35.04
C ILE A 21 -24.92 -6.67 -34.70
N ARG A 22 -24.99 -5.41 -34.18
CA ARG A 22 -25.90 -4.23 -34.38
C ARG A 22 -27.43 -4.40 -34.51
N PRO A 23 -28.26 -3.49 -33.93
CA PRO A 23 -28.25 -2.04 -34.22
C PRO A 23 -28.50 -1.09 -33.02
N GLU A 24 -27.53 -0.24 -32.67
CA GLU A 24 -27.73 0.92 -31.79
C GLU A 24 -26.54 1.89 -31.91
N GLU A 25 -26.44 2.59 -33.04
CA GLU A 25 -25.34 3.53 -33.35
C GLU A 25 -25.39 4.86 -32.56
N LEU A 26 -26.05 4.87 -31.40
CA LEU A 26 -26.05 5.98 -30.44
C LEU A 26 -25.47 5.58 -29.08
N ASP A 27 -25.28 4.28 -28.80
CA ASP A 27 -24.78 3.72 -27.53
C ASP A 27 -23.24 3.56 -27.52
N ASP A 28 -22.62 3.36 -28.69
CA ASP A 28 -21.17 3.16 -28.80
C ASP A 28 -20.36 4.40 -28.36
N SER A 29 -20.86 5.62 -28.60
CA SER A 29 -20.16 6.85 -28.19
C SER A 29 -20.23 7.10 -26.68
N GLU A 30 -21.34 6.72 -26.04
CA GLU A 30 -21.52 6.83 -24.59
C GLU A 30 -20.69 5.75 -23.86
N ARG A 31 -20.68 4.52 -24.37
CA ARG A 31 -19.82 3.45 -23.85
C ARG A 31 -18.33 3.75 -23.95
N ILE A 32 -17.85 4.25 -25.09
CA ILE A 32 -16.44 4.64 -25.24
C ILE A 32 -16.09 5.77 -24.27
N PHE A 33 -16.98 6.74 -24.09
CA PHE A 33 -16.78 7.84 -23.15
C PHE A 33 -16.79 7.37 -21.68
N GLU A 34 -17.65 6.43 -21.32
CA GLU A 34 -17.67 5.79 -20.01
C GLU A 34 -16.41 4.94 -19.76
N GLU A 35 -15.93 4.21 -20.76
CA GLU A 35 -14.68 3.45 -20.69
C GLU A 35 -13.46 4.35 -20.55
N ASP A 36 -13.38 5.42 -21.36
CA ASP A 36 -12.30 6.43 -21.26
C ASP A 36 -12.34 7.16 -19.92
N ALA A 37 -13.52 7.56 -19.43
CA ALA A 37 -13.66 8.16 -18.12
C ALA A 37 -13.22 7.20 -17.00
N ASN A 38 -13.57 5.91 -17.10
CA ASN A 38 -13.15 4.90 -16.15
C ASN A 38 -11.63 4.66 -16.20
N LEU A 39 -11.03 4.66 -17.39
CA LEU A 39 -9.58 4.55 -17.57
C LEU A 39 -8.84 5.74 -16.95
N ILE A 40 -9.35 6.97 -17.16
CA ILE A 40 -8.81 8.19 -16.55
C ILE A 40 -8.86 8.08 -15.02
N THR A 41 -10.00 7.69 -14.45
CA THR A 41 -10.15 7.50 -13.00
C THR A 41 -9.19 6.43 -12.44
N ARG A 42 -8.99 5.31 -13.15
CA ARG A 42 -8.00 4.28 -12.75
C ARG A 42 -6.58 4.86 -12.71
N GLN A 43 -6.22 5.62 -13.74
CA GLN A 43 -4.89 6.20 -13.83
C GLN A 43 -4.65 7.25 -12.74
N GLU A 44 -5.68 7.99 -12.34
CA GLU A 44 -5.65 8.88 -11.18
C GLU A 44 -5.36 8.13 -9.87
N TYR A 45 -6.05 7.02 -9.59
CA TYR A 45 -5.76 6.20 -8.40
C TYR A 45 -4.33 5.65 -8.40
N VAL A 46 -3.84 5.18 -9.55
CA VAL A 46 -2.47 4.66 -9.68
C VAL A 46 -1.45 5.77 -9.41
N SER A 47 -1.62 6.95 -10.02
CA SER A 47 -0.76 8.11 -9.80
C SER A 47 -0.78 8.53 -8.33
N GLN A 48 -1.97 8.66 -7.76
CA GLN A 48 -2.15 9.07 -6.37
C GLN A 48 -1.47 8.10 -5.39
N LEU A 49 -1.55 6.79 -5.63
CA LEU A 49 -0.88 5.79 -4.80
C LEU A 49 0.65 5.85 -4.91
N HIS A 50 1.16 6.08 -6.12
CA HIS A 50 2.60 6.30 -6.32
C HIS A 50 3.10 7.56 -5.58
N ASP A 51 2.38 8.67 -5.71
CA ASP A 51 2.73 9.93 -5.05
C ASP A 51 2.70 9.77 -3.52
N LEU A 52 1.66 9.11 -2.99
CA LEU A 52 1.55 8.81 -1.56
C LEU A 52 2.70 7.92 -1.08
N LYS A 53 3.09 6.89 -1.85
CA LYS A 53 4.23 6.02 -1.53
C LYS A 53 5.51 6.83 -1.39
N ASP A 54 5.79 7.68 -2.37
CA ASP A 54 7.00 8.49 -2.37
C ASP A 54 7.01 9.51 -1.23
N GLU A 55 5.86 10.13 -0.92
CA GLU A 55 5.73 11.03 0.24
C GLU A 55 5.92 10.30 1.57
N ILE A 56 5.40 9.08 1.72
CA ILE A 56 5.59 8.24 2.91
C ILE A 56 7.07 7.96 3.11
N ILE A 57 7.77 7.53 2.06
CA ILE A 57 9.22 7.25 2.11
C ILE A 57 10.00 8.51 2.47
N ARG A 58 9.69 9.65 1.83
CA ARG A 58 10.34 10.94 2.14
C ARG A 58 10.14 11.35 3.60
N ALA A 59 8.91 11.32 4.09
CA ALA A 59 8.59 11.67 5.48
C ALA A 59 9.29 10.73 6.46
N TRP A 60 9.32 9.43 6.17
CA TRP A 60 10.00 8.43 7.00
C TRP A 60 11.51 8.70 7.10
N ASN A 61 12.16 8.97 5.97
CA ASN A 61 13.59 9.27 5.90
C ASN A 61 13.95 10.59 6.58
N ALA A 62 13.03 11.56 6.62
CA ALA A 62 13.16 12.80 7.38
C ALA A 62 12.85 12.62 8.89
N GLU A 63 12.70 11.38 9.35
CA GLU A 63 12.27 10.99 10.70
C GLU A 63 10.87 11.49 11.13
N ASP A 64 10.09 12.06 10.23
CA ASP A 64 8.71 12.49 10.47
C ASP A 64 7.73 11.31 10.40
N ARG A 65 7.75 10.49 11.45
CA ARG A 65 6.93 9.27 11.56
C ARG A 65 5.45 9.58 11.68
N VAL A 66 5.09 10.75 12.21
CA VAL A 66 3.70 11.17 12.33
C VAL A 66 3.12 11.45 10.95
N THR A 67 3.85 12.18 10.10
CA THR A 67 3.42 12.44 8.72
C THR A 67 3.40 11.17 7.89
N ALA A 68 4.43 10.31 7.98
CA ALA A 68 4.44 9.02 7.30
C ALA A 68 3.21 8.15 7.65
N LEU A 69 2.84 8.10 8.93
CA LEU A 69 1.65 7.38 9.40
C LEU A 69 0.34 8.02 8.90
N LYS A 70 0.23 9.35 8.93
CA LYS A 70 -0.95 10.08 8.42
C LYS A 70 -1.16 9.87 6.92
N LEU A 71 -0.08 9.84 6.13
CA LEU A 71 -0.15 9.55 4.70
C LEU A 71 -0.56 8.10 4.44
N SER A 72 -0.03 7.16 5.20
CA SER A 72 -0.42 5.74 5.11
C SER A 72 -1.90 5.53 5.49
N LEU A 73 -2.44 6.33 6.41
CA LEU A 73 -3.87 6.37 6.69
C LEU A 73 -4.69 6.85 5.47
N LYS A 74 -4.18 7.79 4.66
CA LYS A 74 -4.85 8.18 3.40
C LYS A 74 -4.93 7.00 2.44
N VAL A 75 -3.85 6.22 2.31
CA VAL A 75 -3.83 4.99 1.49
C VAL A 75 -4.87 3.98 2.01
N ALA A 76 -4.89 3.70 3.31
CA ALA A 76 -5.86 2.79 3.91
C ALA A 76 -7.32 3.25 3.73
N LYS A 77 -7.57 4.56 3.66
CA LYS A 77 -8.91 5.10 3.36
C LYS A 77 -9.37 4.81 1.94
N LEU A 78 -8.46 4.70 0.98
CA LEU A 78 -8.82 4.29 -0.40
C LEU A 78 -9.39 2.87 -0.42
N LEU A 79 -8.92 1.98 0.47
CA LEU A 79 -9.46 0.62 0.60
C LEU A 79 -10.90 0.59 1.11
N MET A 80 -11.38 1.66 1.76
CA MET A 80 -12.78 1.77 2.19
C MET A 80 -13.72 2.19 1.04
N ASP A 81 -13.18 2.68 -0.07
CA ASP A 81 -13.97 3.03 -1.25
C ASP A 81 -14.25 1.77 -2.07
N THR A 82 -15.46 1.23 -1.88
CA THR A 82 -15.95 0.03 -2.58
C THR A 82 -16.79 0.37 -3.81
N SER A 83 -16.89 1.66 -4.19
CA SER A 83 -17.69 2.09 -5.34
C SER A 83 -17.12 1.61 -6.68
N VAL A 84 -15.82 1.34 -6.74
CA VAL A 84 -15.08 0.94 -7.95
C VAL A 84 -14.92 -0.58 -8.10
N LEU A 85 -16.04 -1.33 -8.16
CA LEU A 85 -16.05 -2.80 -8.11
C LEU A 85 -15.05 -3.50 -9.06
N TYR A 86 -14.97 -3.07 -10.33
CA TYR A 86 -14.11 -3.72 -11.33
C TYR A 86 -12.61 -3.40 -11.16
N PHE A 87 -12.29 -2.29 -10.51
CA PHE A 87 -10.92 -1.85 -10.26
C PHE A 87 -10.45 -2.18 -8.84
N TYR A 88 -11.36 -2.49 -7.92
CA TYR A 88 -11.06 -2.75 -6.53
C TYR A 88 -9.99 -3.83 -6.30
N PRO A 89 -9.93 -4.96 -7.04
CA PRO A 89 -8.84 -5.91 -6.89
C PRO A 89 -7.46 -5.30 -7.16
N THR A 90 -7.34 -4.46 -8.19
CA THR A 90 -6.11 -3.75 -8.52
C THR A 90 -5.80 -2.68 -7.48
N LEU A 91 -6.80 -1.89 -7.08
CA LEU A 91 -6.67 -0.90 -6.02
C LEU A 91 -6.17 -1.53 -4.72
N PHE A 92 -6.74 -2.67 -4.33
CA PHE A 92 -6.36 -3.42 -3.15
C PHE A 92 -4.88 -3.78 -3.19
N VAL A 93 -4.42 -4.43 -4.27
CA VAL A 93 -3.02 -4.83 -4.43
C VAL A 93 -2.07 -3.64 -4.35
N LEU A 94 -2.40 -2.55 -5.05
CA LEU A 94 -1.55 -1.35 -5.06
C LEU A 94 -1.51 -0.66 -3.69
N ALA A 95 -2.65 -0.50 -3.03
CA ALA A 95 -2.71 0.10 -1.71
C ALA A 95 -2.01 -0.76 -0.66
N THR A 96 -2.14 -2.09 -0.71
CA THR A 96 -1.41 -2.99 0.19
C THR A 96 0.10 -2.95 -0.04
N ASP A 97 0.58 -2.83 -1.28
CA ASP A 97 2.03 -2.67 -1.57
C ASP A 97 2.59 -1.39 -0.93
N VAL A 98 1.83 -0.30 -0.93
CA VAL A 98 2.22 0.94 -0.26
C VAL A 98 2.21 0.79 1.26
N LEU A 99 1.20 0.13 1.83
CA LEU A 99 1.12 -0.13 3.27
C LEU A 99 2.24 -1.08 3.75
N ASP A 100 2.58 -2.10 2.95
CA ASP A 100 3.68 -3.02 3.21
C ASP A 100 5.02 -2.29 3.22
N THR A 101 5.20 -1.29 2.35
CA THR A 101 6.40 -0.43 2.37
C THR A 101 6.55 0.28 3.72
N LEU A 102 5.47 0.80 4.31
CA LEU A 102 5.51 1.35 5.67
C LEU A 102 5.83 0.26 6.70
N GLY A 103 5.21 -0.92 6.56
CA GLY A 103 5.43 -2.09 7.42
C GLY A 103 6.91 -2.50 7.48
N ASP A 104 7.56 -2.63 6.32
CA ASP A 104 8.98 -2.97 6.19
C ASP A 104 9.87 -1.95 6.90
N MET A 105 9.58 -0.66 6.71
CA MET A 105 10.32 0.42 7.33
C MET A 105 10.19 0.38 8.87
N VAL A 106 8.99 0.15 9.40
CA VAL A 106 8.74 0.00 10.84
C VAL A 106 9.47 -1.23 11.38
N TRP A 107 9.38 -2.34 10.67
CA TRP A 107 10.07 -3.57 11.00
C TRP A 107 11.58 -3.35 11.12
N GLN A 108 12.19 -2.72 10.10
CA GLN A 108 13.61 -2.36 10.11
C GLN A 108 13.98 -1.50 11.32
N ARG A 109 13.15 -0.53 11.70
CA ARG A 109 13.38 0.31 12.89
C ARG A 109 13.34 -0.51 14.19
N VAL A 110 12.36 -1.39 14.34
CA VAL A 110 12.25 -2.26 15.54
C VAL A 110 13.45 -3.21 15.61
N ARG A 111 13.83 -3.80 14.48
CA ARG A 111 15.00 -4.66 14.35
C ARG A 111 16.29 -3.93 14.68
N GLN A 112 16.47 -2.71 14.19
CA GLN A 112 17.64 -1.88 14.52
C GLN A 112 17.77 -1.65 16.03
N LYS A 113 16.66 -1.39 16.73
CA LYS A 113 16.68 -1.25 18.19
C LYS A 113 16.98 -2.55 18.93
N ALA A 114 16.74 -3.70 18.31
CA ALA A 114 17.06 -4.99 18.91
C ALA A 114 18.54 -5.35 18.72
N GLU A 115 19.09 -5.07 17.53
CA GLU A 115 20.43 -5.51 17.13
C GLU A 115 21.54 -4.50 17.46
N PHE A 116 21.22 -3.21 17.62
CA PHE A 116 22.21 -2.14 17.80
C PHE A 116 22.03 -1.39 19.12
N SER A 117 23.14 -0.87 19.65
CA SER A 117 23.14 0.01 20.82
C SER A 117 22.69 1.43 20.45
N GLU A 118 22.41 2.26 21.45
CA GLU A 118 22.10 3.69 21.28
C GLU A 118 23.20 4.46 20.53
N TYR A 119 24.45 3.95 20.55
CA TYR A 119 25.59 4.53 19.85
C TYR A 119 25.83 3.94 18.45
N GLY A 120 24.90 3.11 17.95
CA GLY A 120 25.00 2.47 16.63
C GLY A 120 25.97 1.30 16.55
N SER A 121 26.47 0.80 17.69
CA SER A 121 27.33 -0.39 17.72
C SER A 121 26.46 -1.65 17.67
N LEU A 122 26.81 -2.60 16.80
CA LEU A 122 26.12 -3.90 16.74
C LEU A 122 26.31 -4.63 18.08
N LEU A 123 25.21 -4.90 18.78
CA LEU A 123 25.19 -5.69 20.01
C LEU A 123 25.23 -7.18 19.67
N HIS A 124 24.30 -7.60 18.82
CA HIS A 124 24.17 -8.96 18.31
C HIS A 124 23.24 -8.96 17.10
N SER A 125 23.36 -9.94 16.22
CA SER A 125 22.39 -10.18 15.15
C SER A 125 21.29 -11.11 15.65
N LEU A 126 20.04 -10.83 15.30
CA LEU A 126 18.94 -11.72 15.62
C LEU A 126 18.99 -12.96 14.71
N PRO A 127 18.84 -14.18 15.27
CA PRO A 127 18.68 -15.40 14.48
C PRO A 127 17.37 -15.37 13.70
N GLU A 128 17.25 -16.15 12.62
CA GLU A 128 16.02 -16.17 11.79
C GLU A 128 14.77 -16.59 12.56
N ASP A 129 14.93 -17.44 13.58
CA ASP A 129 13.85 -18.03 14.38
C ASP A 129 13.75 -17.45 15.80
N PHE A 130 14.29 -16.23 15.99
CA PHE A 130 14.31 -15.53 17.27
C PHE A 130 12.93 -15.49 17.95
N LYS A 131 12.95 -15.53 19.28
CA LYS A 131 11.76 -15.47 20.14
C LYS A 131 11.63 -14.11 20.78
N ALA A 132 10.45 -13.83 21.33
CA ALA A 132 10.22 -12.61 22.11
C ALA A 132 11.18 -12.47 23.31
N SER A 133 11.71 -13.57 23.86
CA SER A 133 12.75 -13.54 24.91
C SER A 133 14.05 -12.90 24.45
N ASP A 134 14.37 -13.01 23.15
CA ASP A 134 15.66 -12.61 22.59
C ASP A 134 15.69 -11.12 22.25
N ILE A 135 14.52 -10.45 22.29
CA ILE A 135 14.37 -9.02 22.00
C ILE A 135 14.53 -8.19 23.27
N CYS A 136 15.36 -7.15 23.20
CA CYS A 136 15.56 -6.19 24.28
C CYS A 136 14.27 -5.41 24.61
N SER A 137 14.20 -4.82 25.81
CA SER A 137 13.04 -4.04 26.26
C SER A 137 12.74 -2.83 25.36
N GLU A 138 13.77 -2.18 24.84
CA GLU A 138 13.63 -0.97 24.01
C GLU A 138 12.94 -1.25 22.66
N ALA A 139 13.34 -2.34 22.00
CA ALA A 139 12.69 -2.79 20.76
C ALA A 139 11.25 -3.24 21.01
N LYS A 140 10.99 -3.95 22.13
CA LYS A 140 9.63 -4.32 22.56
C LYS A 140 8.76 -3.09 22.79
N GLU A 141 9.27 -2.09 23.50
CA GLU A 141 8.56 -0.84 23.75
C GLU A 141 8.30 -0.08 22.45
N THR A 142 9.27 -0.01 21.54
CA THR A 142 9.09 0.63 20.24
C THR A 142 8.00 -0.05 19.42
N CYS A 143 7.98 -1.38 19.41
CA CYS A 143 6.95 -2.19 18.77
C CYS A 143 5.57 -1.93 19.40
N TYR A 144 5.47 -2.02 20.74
CA TYR A 144 4.24 -1.77 21.48
C TYR A 144 3.69 -0.35 21.23
N ASN A 145 4.56 0.65 21.24
CA ASN A 145 4.21 2.04 20.98
C ASN A 145 3.74 2.26 19.54
N TRP A 146 4.26 1.49 18.58
CA TRP A 146 3.79 1.51 17.21
C TRP A 146 2.35 0.95 17.10
N PHE A 147 2.13 -0.27 17.61
CA PHE A 147 0.81 -0.89 17.60
C PHE A 147 -0.23 -0.09 18.37
N SER A 148 0.15 0.51 19.50
CA SER A 148 -0.73 1.39 20.27
C SER A 148 -1.14 2.64 19.49
N LYS A 149 -0.19 3.27 18.76
CA LYS A 149 -0.50 4.41 17.89
C LYS A 149 -1.45 4.02 16.77
N VAL A 150 -1.18 2.92 16.06
CA VAL A 150 -2.05 2.43 14.97
C VAL A 150 -3.44 2.06 15.51
N GLY A 151 -3.50 1.30 16.60
CA GLY A 151 -4.77 0.86 17.21
C GLY A 151 -5.62 2.00 17.79
N SER A 152 -5.01 3.17 18.06
CA SER A 152 -5.74 4.35 18.51
C SER A 152 -6.44 5.13 17.38
N ILE A 153 -6.17 4.79 16.11
CA ILE A 153 -6.75 5.46 14.94
C ILE A 153 -8.18 4.95 14.72
N ARG A 154 -9.16 5.76 15.12
CA ARG A 154 -10.59 5.40 15.04
C ARG A 154 -11.09 5.33 13.60
N GLU A 155 -10.46 6.06 12.69
CA GLU A 155 -10.82 6.08 11.26
C GLU A 155 -10.53 4.77 10.53
N LEU A 156 -9.74 3.87 11.12
CA LEU A 156 -9.46 2.54 10.59
C LEU A 156 -10.42 1.47 11.12
N LEU A 157 -11.23 1.79 12.14
CA LEU A 157 -12.20 0.84 12.68
C LEU A 157 -13.43 0.80 11.78
N PRO A 158 -13.94 -0.40 11.44
CA PRO A 158 -15.25 -0.52 10.80
C PRO A 158 -16.27 0.23 11.64
N ARG A 159 -16.97 1.19 11.02
CA ARG A 159 -18.13 1.82 11.67
C ARG A 159 -19.24 0.76 11.71
N MET A 160 -19.33 0.05 12.84
CA MET A 160 -20.44 -0.84 13.14
C MET A 160 -21.70 -0.06 13.47
#